data_AF-A0A9W9X4W5-F1
#
_entry.id   AF-A0A9W9X4W5-F1
#
_cell.length_a   1.000
_cell.length_b   1.000
_cell.length_c   1.000
_cell.angle_alpha   90.00
_cell.angle_beta   90.00
_cell.angle_gamma   90.00
#
_symmetry.space_group_name_H-M   'P 1'
#
loop_
_entity.id
_entity.type
_entity.pdbx_description
1 polymer ?
#
loop_
_entity_poly.entity_id
_entity_poly.type
_entity_poly.pdbx_seq_one_letter_code
_entity_poly.pdbx_strand_id
1 'polypeptide(L)'
;MFHSFLRRAQGPARGILRFPNRRAFSYVSTHQTFPASLYRFQIHRDSKLYDRAVEQDDWEYEDGVEISADGLVHPNITADCTRKQIHIFRLLTFSVSNGALFMPNTHFMQEITRRSFDNYLDNVESGQHTAEPHYLCIPKGQGLNKMLTQFYLHYRRVFNPDDWLGRHPYHEASFDDQEEWMNT
;
A
#
# COMPACT_ATOMS: atom_id res chain seq x y z
N MET A 1 9.23 -24.40 10.12
CA MET A 1 10.16 -24.20 11.24
C MET A 1 10.91 -22.90 10.98
N PHE A 2 10.90 -21.96 11.92
CA PHE A 2 11.59 -20.68 11.78
C PHE A 2 12.93 -20.75 12.53
N HIS A 3 14.02 -20.38 11.86
CA HIS A 3 15.31 -20.17 12.50
C HIS A 3 15.67 -18.69 12.42
N SER A 4 15.67 -18.02 13.57
CA SER A 4 16.16 -16.65 13.73
C SER A 4 17.49 -16.69 14.48
N PHE A 5 18.59 -16.33 13.82
CA PHE A 5 19.89 -16.17 14.48
C PHE A 5 20.00 -14.75 15.04
N LEU A 6 20.04 -14.63 16.38
CA LEU A 6 20.27 -13.37 17.08
C LEU A 6 21.75 -13.24 17.43
N ARG A 7 22.46 -12.28 16.83
CA ARG A 7 23.78 -11.84 17.33
C ARG A 7 23.59 -10.57 18.15
N ARG A 8 23.81 -10.68 19.46
CA ARG A 8 23.63 -9.60 20.43
C ARG A 8 24.90 -8.74 20.48
N ALA A 9 24.84 -7.52 19.96
CA ALA A 9 25.82 -6.48 20.29
C ALA A 9 25.20 -5.59 21.38
N GLN A 10 25.78 -5.62 22.59
CA GLN A 10 25.40 -4.72 23.69
C GLN A 10 26.27 -3.46 23.63
N GLY A 11 25.64 -2.30 23.45
CA GLY A 11 26.22 -0.98 23.73
C GLY A 11 25.56 -0.34 24.96
N PRO A 12 26.25 0.57 25.68
CA PRO A 12 25.81 1.04 26.98
C PRO A 12 24.65 2.06 26.89
N ALA A 13 23.75 1.94 27.85
CA ALA A 13 22.47 2.62 27.94
C ALA A 13 22.59 4.10 28.38
N ARG A 14 21.81 4.98 27.72
CA ARG A 14 21.25 6.18 28.34
C ARG A 14 19.74 6.19 28.13
N GLY A 15 19.01 6.50 29.20
CA GLY A 15 17.59 6.22 29.39
C GLY A 15 16.68 6.83 28.32
N ILE A 16 15.81 5.98 27.77
CA ILE A 16 14.64 6.37 27.00
C ILE A 16 13.46 5.62 27.60
N LEU A 17 12.37 6.35 27.86
CA LEU A 17 11.08 5.85 28.33
C LEU A 17 10.71 4.53 27.63
N ARG A 18 10.46 3.49 28.44
CA ARG A 18 10.06 2.17 27.97
C ARG A 18 8.65 2.26 27.38
N PHE A 19 8.55 2.39 26.06
CA PHE A 19 7.34 2.02 25.33
C PHE A 19 7.31 0.48 25.18
N PRO A 20 6.36 -0.24 25.78
CA PRO A 20 6.29 -1.68 25.69
C PRO A 20 5.59 -2.06 24.38
N ASN A 21 6.30 -1.94 23.24
CA ASN A 21 6.06 -2.64 21.97
C ASN A 21 6.77 -1.91 20.80
N ARG A 22 8.09 -1.70 20.89
CA ARG A 22 8.86 -1.53 19.65
C ARG A 22 9.12 -2.91 19.06
N ARG A 23 8.28 -3.33 18.10
CA ARG A 23 8.69 -4.36 17.14
C ARG A 23 9.89 -3.79 16.41
N ALA A 24 11.05 -4.43 16.55
CA ALA A 24 12.17 -4.18 15.65
C ALA A 24 11.72 -4.66 14.27
N PHE A 25 11.32 -3.73 13.40
CA PHE A 25 11.13 -4.04 12.00
C PHE A 25 12.51 -4.38 11.44
N SER A 26 12.68 -5.60 10.94
CA SER A 26 13.82 -5.88 10.07
C SER A 26 13.65 -5.02 8.82
N TYR A 27 14.72 -4.34 8.39
CA TYR A 27 14.75 -3.63 7.11
C TYR A 27 14.42 -4.57 5.94
N VAL A 28 14.60 -5.88 6.13
CA VAL A 28 14.27 -6.92 5.15
C VAL A 28 13.38 -7.98 5.82
N SER A 29 12.14 -8.09 5.35
CA SER A 29 11.25 -9.19 5.74
C SER A 29 10.97 -10.08 4.53
N THR A 30 11.62 -11.24 4.47
CA THR A 30 11.39 -12.22 3.41
C THR A 30 10.30 -13.20 3.84
N HIS A 31 9.11 -13.09 3.25
CA HIS A 31 8.00 -13.99 3.49
C HIS A 31 7.70 -14.81 2.23
N GLN A 32 7.72 -16.15 2.34
CA GLN A 32 7.26 -17.02 1.25
C GLN A 32 5.73 -17.11 1.18
N THR A 33 5.07 -16.83 2.31
CA THR A 33 3.61 -16.83 2.47
C THR A 33 3.18 -15.65 3.34
N PHE A 34 1.94 -15.18 3.16
CA PHE A 34 1.41 -14.11 3.99
C PHE A 34 1.24 -14.59 5.46
N PRO A 35 1.82 -13.88 6.45
CA PRO A 35 1.80 -14.31 7.85
C PRO A 35 0.42 -14.16 8.50
N ALA A 36 -0.47 -13.36 7.90
CA ALA A 36 -1.85 -13.14 8.31
C ALA A 36 -2.74 -12.96 7.06
N SER A 37 -4.04 -13.16 7.22
CA SER A 37 -4.98 -12.78 6.18
C SER A 37 -5.06 -11.26 6.14
N LEU A 38 -4.93 -10.67 4.97
CA LEU A 38 -5.04 -9.23 4.77
C LEU A 38 -6.38 -8.90 4.13
N TYR A 39 -6.99 -7.82 4.57
CA TYR A 39 -8.30 -7.38 4.14
C TYR A 39 -8.24 -5.94 3.66
N ARG A 40 -9.05 -5.61 2.66
CA ARG A 40 -9.29 -4.24 2.18
C ARG A 40 -10.79 -4.10 1.94
N PHE A 41 -11.39 -3.04 2.48
CA PHE A 41 -12.75 -2.63 2.14
C PHE A 41 -12.69 -1.85 0.83
N GLN A 42 -13.60 -2.14 -0.11
CA GLN A 42 -13.67 -1.45 -1.39
C GLN A 42 -15.13 -1.34 -1.83
N ILE A 43 -15.48 -0.17 -2.35
CA ILE A 43 -16.82 0.11 -2.87
C ILE A 43 -16.93 -0.37 -4.32
N HIS A 44 -15.92 -0.06 -5.13
CA HIS A 44 -15.88 -0.41 -6.54
C HIS A 44 -15.15 -1.73 -6.79
N ARG A 45 -15.60 -2.54 -7.76
CA ARG A 45 -14.92 -3.80 -8.11
C ARG A 45 -13.54 -3.58 -8.70
N ASP A 46 -13.39 -2.52 -9.47
CA ASP A 46 -12.14 -2.12 -10.10
C ASP A 46 -11.40 -1.13 -9.21
N SER A 47 -10.07 -1.12 -9.32
CA SER A 47 -9.24 -0.15 -8.61
C SER A 47 -9.50 1.25 -9.17
N LYS A 48 -9.98 2.16 -8.33
CA LYS A 48 -10.22 3.57 -8.68
C LYS A 48 -9.29 4.50 -7.90
N LEU A 49 -7.99 4.18 -7.93
CA LEU A 49 -7.00 5.10 -7.36
C LEU A 49 -7.07 6.43 -8.10
N TYR A 50 -7.13 7.53 -7.35
CA TYR A 50 -7.25 8.88 -7.89
C TYR A 50 -6.12 9.77 -7.36
N ASP A 51 -5.73 10.77 -8.14
CA ASP A 51 -4.75 11.76 -7.69
C ASP A 51 -5.38 12.70 -6.65
N ARG A 52 -4.86 12.66 -5.42
CA ARG A 52 -5.30 13.52 -4.31
C ARG A 52 -5.15 15.01 -4.60
N ALA A 53 -4.29 15.40 -5.54
CA ALA A 53 -4.13 16.79 -5.94
C ALA A 53 -5.26 17.29 -6.85
N VAL A 54 -5.93 16.37 -7.57
CA VAL A 54 -6.96 16.68 -8.57
C VAL A 54 -8.35 16.41 -8.03
N GLU A 55 -8.52 15.28 -7.36
CA GLU A 55 -9.78 14.85 -6.77
C GLU A 55 -9.60 14.73 -5.27
N GLN A 56 -10.39 15.49 -4.52
CA GLN A 56 -10.49 15.33 -3.09
C GLN A 56 -11.83 14.68 -2.80
N ASP A 57 -11.87 13.36 -3.02
CA ASP A 57 -12.99 12.56 -2.57
C ASP A 57 -12.78 12.22 -1.09
N ASP A 58 -13.36 13.04 -0.22
CA ASP A 58 -13.35 12.82 1.23
C ASP A 58 -13.97 11.46 1.63
N TRP A 59 -14.72 10.81 0.72
CA TRP A 59 -15.40 9.53 0.95
C TRP A 59 -14.51 8.31 0.69
N GLU A 60 -13.64 8.36 -0.33
CA GLU A 60 -12.70 7.29 -0.70
C GLU A 60 -11.25 7.65 -0.37
N TYR A 61 -11.01 8.32 0.76
CA TYR A 61 -9.68 8.84 1.16
C TYR A 61 -8.53 7.80 1.11
N GLU A 62 -8.85 6.53 1.34
CA GLU A 62 -7.92 5.39 1.33
C GLU A 62 -7.44 4.99 -0.08
N ASP A 63 -8.15 5.41 -1.15
CA ASP A 63 -7.79 5.15 -2.55
C ASP A 63 -7.03 6.32 -3.19
N GLY A 64 -6.93 7.46 -2.49
CA GLY A 64 -6.17 8.60 -2.96
C GLY A 64 -4.67 8.33 -2.99
N VAL A 65 -4.04 8.66 -4.13
CA VAL A 65 -2.60 8.63 -4.32
C VAL A 65 -2.02 10.04 -4.47
N GLU A 66 -0.87 10.26 -3.86
CA GLU A 66 0.00 11.42 -4.07
C GLU A 66 0.99 11.06 -5.17
N ILE A 67 0.93 11.83 -6.26
CA ILE A 67 1.86 11.76 -7.39
C ILE A 67 3.01 12.73 -7.12
N SER A 68 4.25 12.26 -7.17
CA SER A 68 5.44 13.10 -7.02
C SER A 68 5.72 13.93 -8.28
N ALA A 69 6.63 14.90 -8.15
CA ALA A 69 6.98 15.79 -9.26
C ALA A 69 7.53 15.08 -10.50
N ASP A 70 8.08 13.87 -10.33
CA ASP A 70 8.56 12.96 -11.38
C ASP A 70 7.41 12.18 -12.06
N GLY A 71 6.15 12.37 -11.65
CA GLY A 71 4.99 11.65 -12.17
C GLY A 71 4.79 10.25 -11.60
N LEU A 72 5.61 9.82 -10.63
CA LEU A 72 5.52 8.50 -10.02
C LEU A 72 4.66 8.48 -8.76
N VAL A 73 4.20 7.28 -8.38
CA VAL A 73 3.54 7.05 -7.08
C VAL A 73 4.50 6.27 -6.19
N HIS A 74 5.10 6.96 -5.22
CA HIS A 74 6.01 6.35 -4.26
C HIS A 74 5.25 5.74 -3.08
N PRO A 75 5.65 4.55 -2.60
CA PRO A 75 5.09 4.00 -1.37
C PRO A 75 5.42 4.94 -0.21
N ASN A 76 4.39 5.51 0.38
CA ASN A 76 4.50 6.40 1.53
C ASN A 76 3.43 6.04 2.57
N ILE A 77 3.73 6.29 3.83
CA ILE A 77 2.76 6.20 4.92
C ILE A 77 2.65 7.60 5.50
N THR A 78 1.62 8.32 5.11
CA THR A 78 1.41 9.69 5.57
C THR A 78 0.68 9.63 6.90
N ALA A 79 1.36 9.96 7.99
CA ALA A 79 0.68 10.22 9.27
C ALA A 79 -0.08 11.54 9.12
N ASP A 80 -1.40 11.47 8.94
CA ASP A 80 -2.19 12.66 8.73
C ASP A 80 -2.39 13.43 10.05
N CYS A 81 -1.37 14.18 10.45
CA CYS A 81 -1.38 15.07 11.61
C CYS A 81 -1.18 16.55 11.25
N THR A 82 -1.09 16.90 9.96
CA THR A 82 -0.64 18.25 9.56
C THR A 82 -1.48 18.99 8.52
N ARG A 83 -2.50 18.40 7.87
CA ARG A 83 -3.42 19.20 7.05
C ARG A 83 -4.43 19.95 7.93
N LYS A 84 -4.07 21.19 8.27
CA LYS A 84 -4.91 22.21 8.91
C LYS A 84 -6.12 22.57 8.04
N GLN A 85 -7.19 21.75 7.94
CA GLN A 85 -8.55 22.28 7.74
C GLN A 85 -9.74 21.30 7.82
N ILE A 86 -9.70 20.26 8.66
CA ILE A 86 -10.96 19.59 9.04
C ILE A 86 -11.05 19.57 10.57
N HIS A 87 -11.67 20.61 11.12
CA HIS A 87 -11.76 20.89 12.56
C HIS A 87 -12.71 19.97 13.35
N ILE A 88 -13.12 18.82 12.79
CA ILE A 88 -14.05 17.88 13.44
C ILE A 88 -13.46 16.47 13.63
N PHE A 89 -12.34 16.14 12.98
CA PHE A 89 -11.75 14.78 12.98
C PHE A 89 -10.43 14.64 13.77
N ARG A 90 -10.19 15.54 14.73
CA ARG A 90 -8.87 15.79 15.34
C ARG A 90 -8.40 14.78 16.40
N LEU A 91 -8.92 13.56 16.45
CA LEU A 91 -8.56 12.61 17.53
C LEU A 91 -7.80 11.36 17.10
N LEU A 92 -7.66 11.08 15.81
CA LEU A 92 -6.88 9.92 15.37
C LEU A 92 -6.11 10.28 14.10
N THR A 93 -4.80 10.45 14.26
CA THR A 93 -3.83 10.49 13.17
C THR A 93 -3.85 9.14 12.47
N PHE A 94 -4.66 8.98 11.41
CA PHE A 94 -4.62 7.77 10.60
C PHE A 94 -3.42 7.89 9.67
N SER A 95 -2.48 6.96 9.82
CA SER A 95 -1.42 6.75 8.84
C SER A 95 -2.01 5.99 7.67
N VAL A 96 -2.45 6.70 6.64
CA VAL A 96 -2.93 6.09 5.40
C VAL A 96 -1.76 5.85 4.46
N SER A 97 -1.79 4.70 3.81
CA SER A 97 -0.82 4.37 2.76
C SER A 97 -1.07 5.26 1.54
N ASN A 98 -0.03 5.53 0.76
CA ASN A 98 -0.16 6.15 -0.55
C ASN A 98 -0.68 5.10 -1.55
N GLY A 99 -2.01 4.97 -1.64
CA GLY A 99 -2.72 3.98 -2.44
C GLY A 99 -3.20 2.76 -1.64
N ALA A 100 -3.66 1.74 -2.39
CA ALA A 100 -4.39 0.57 -1.88
C ALA A 100 -3.79 -0.08 -0.62
N LEU A 101 -4.52 -0.01 0.50
CA LEU A 101 -4.09 -0.53 1.79
C LEU A 101 -4.75 -1.88 2.13
N PHE A 102 -3.93 -2.92 2.28
CA PHE A 102 -4.33 -4.24 2.77
C PHE A 102 -3.83 -4.45 4.20
N MET A 103 -4.73 -4.76 5.14
CA MET A 103 -4.39 -4.85 6.55
C MET A 103 -4.83 -6.17 7.19
N PRO A 104 -4.05 -6.72 8.14
CA PRO A 104 -4.51 -7.86 8.92
C PRO A 104 -5.70 -7.48 9.80
N ASN A 105 -6.53 -8.47 10.15
CA ASN A 105 -7.65 -8.28 11.10
C ASN A 105 -7.14 -7.87 12.49
N THR A 106 -7.00 -6.57 12.67
CA THR A 106 -6.51 -5.89 13.87
C THR A 106 -7.57 -4.88 14.28
N HIS A 107 -7.54 -4.42 15.54
CA HIS A 107 -8.46 -3.37 15.98
C HIS A 107 -8.43 -2.14 15.08
N PHE A 108 -7.23 -1.74 14.64
CA PHE A 108 -7.05 -0.61 13.73
C PHE A 108 -7.68 -0.84 12.35
N MET A 109 -7.49 -2.03 11.75
CA MET A 109 -8.17 -2.40 10.50
C MET A 109 -9.70 -2.38 10.65
N GLN A 110 -10.21 -2.94 11.75
CA GLN A 110 -11.65 -2.99 12.02
C GLN A 110 -12.23 -1.58 12.19
N GLU A 111 -11.50 -0.67 12.83
CA GLU A 111 -11.91 0.72 12.99
C GLU A 111 -12.01 1.45 11.64
N ILE A 112 -10.97 1.36 10.81
CA ILE A 112 -10.94 1.99 9.48
C ILE A 112 -12.08 1.46 8.60
N THR A 113 -12.22 0.14 8.52
CA THR A 113 -13.19 -0.48 7.60
C THR A 113 -14.64 -0.32 8.04
N ARG A 114 -14.92 -0.33 9.36
CA ARG A 114 -16.27 -0.02 9.87
C ARG A 114 -16.63 1.44 9.61
N ARG A 115 -15.73 2.39 9.85
CA ARG A 115 -15.98 3.79 9.52
C ARG A 115 -16.23 3.98 8.02
N SER A 116 -15.44 3.33 7.17
CA SER A 116 -15.63 3.38 5.71
C SER A 116 -17.01 2.84 5.31
N PHE A 117 -17.49 1.79 5.99
CA PHE A 117 -18.82 1.25 5.76
C PHE A 117 -19.94 2.15 6.30
N ASP A 118 -19.76 2.77 7.47
CA ASP A 118 -20.70 3.75 8.02
C ASP A 118 -20.85 4.94 7.05
N ASN A 119 -19.73 5.49 6.54
CA ASN A 119 -19.74 6.53 5.51
C ASN A 119 -20.49 6.08 4.24
N TYR A 120 -20.30 4.83 3.81
CA TYR A 120 -21.03 4.28 2.68
C TYR A 120 -22.56 4.26 2.94
N LEU A 121 -22.99 3.87 4.14
CA LEU A 121 -24.41 3.85 4.51
C LEU A 121 -25.01 5.25 4.50
N ASP A 122 -24.32 6.24 5.08
CA ASP A 122 -24.74 7.64 5.06
C ASP A 122 -24.93 8.15 3.62
N ASN A 123 -24.04 7.76 2.71
CA ASN A 123 -24.15 8.11 1.29
C ASN A 123 -25.37 7.48 0.62
N VAL A 124 -25.64 6.20 0.88
CA VAL A 124 -26.84 5.52 0.38
C VAL A 124 -28.11 6.21 0.91
N GLU A 125 -28.12 6.60 2.18
CA GLU A 125 -29.24 7.33 2.79
C GLU A 125 -29.44 8.73 2.17
N SER A 126 -28.35 9.41 1.79
CA SER A 126 -28.40 10.72 1.11
C SER A 126 -28.92 10.67 -0.33
N GLY A 127 -29.17 9.46 -0.87
CA GLY A 127 -29.65 9.26 -2.24
C GLY A 127 -28.53 9.18 -3.28
N GLN A 128 -27.26 9.09 -2.87
CA GLN A 128 -26.17 8.76 -3.77
C GLN A 128 -26.21 7.26 -4.11
N HIS A 129 -26.24 6.98 -5.41
CA HIS A 129 -26.12 5.61 -5.90
C HIS A 129 -24.65 5.18 -5.92
N THR A 130 -24.26 4.46 -4.90
CA THR A 130 -22.90 3.93 -4.74
C THR A 130 -22.87 2.44 -5.12
N ALA A 131 -21.75 1.93 -5.65
CA ALA A 131 -21.58 0.52 -6.01
C ALA A 131 -21.65 -0.41 -4.78
N GLU A 132 -21.84 -1.71 -5.01
CA GLU A 132 -21.94 -2.71 -3.93
C GLU A 132 -20.59 -2.89 -3.19
N PRO A 133 -20.52 -2.53 -1.89
CA PRO A 133 -19.29 -2.62 -1.14
C PRO A 133 -18.94 -4.07 -0.83
N HIS A 134 -17.64 -4.37 -0.80
CA HIS A 134 -17.13 -5.70 -0.54
C HIS A 134 -15.75 -5.66 0.11
N TYR A 135 -15.33 -6.80 0.64
CA TYR A 135 -13.99 -6.98 1.18
C TYR A 135 -13.15 -7.81 0.23
N LEU A 136 -12.00 -7.27 -0.17
CA LEU A 136 -10.93 -8.06 -0.75
C LEU A 136 -10.17 -8.76 0.37
N CYS A 137 -9.81 -10.03 0.16
CA CYS A 137 -9.08 -10.83 1.12
C CYS A 137 -7.89 -11.54 0.45
N ILE A 138 -6.71 -11.37 1.03
CA ILE A 138 -5.53 -12.18 0.76
C ILE A 138 -5.39 -13.17 1.92
N PRO A 139 -5.67 -14.48 1.73
CA PRO A 139 -5.66 -15.43 2.83
C PRO A 139 -4.27 -15.64 3.46
N LYS A 140 -4.24 -15.86 4.78
CA LYS A 140 -3.05 -16.33 5.48
C LYS A 140 -2.52 -17.60 4.83
N GLY A 141 -1.20 -17.70 4.71
CA GLY A 141 -0.57 -18.90 4.16
C GLY A 141 -0.64 -18.97 2.64
N GLN A 142 -1.31 -18.02 1.97
CA GLN A 142 -1.25 -17.91 0.52
C GLN A 142 0.20 -17.71 0.10
N GLY A 143 0.67 -18.55 -0.82
CA GLY A 143 2.04 -18.51 -1.32
C GLY A 143 2.24 -17.29 -2.20
N LEU A 144 3.07 -16.34 -1.76
CA LEU A 144 3.41 -15.14 -2.54
C LEU A 144 3.97 -15.55 -3.91
N ASN A 145 4.86 -16.54 -3.94
CA ASN A 145 5.43 -17.08 -5.17
C ASN A 145 4.38 -17.70 -6.10
N LYS A 146 3.31 -18.26 -5.56
CA LYS A 146 2.22 -18.81 -6.38
C LYS A 146 1.42 -17.67 -7.01
N MET A 147 1.11 -16.62 -6.25
CA MET A 147 0.46 -15.42 -6.80
C MET A 147 1.34 -14.75 -7.86
N LEU A 148 2.62 -14.54 -7.59
CA LEU A 148 3.56 -13.96 -8.56
C LEU A 148 3.66 -14.82 -9.81
N THR A 149 3.75 -16.14 -9.67
CA THR A 149 3.72 -17.05 -10.83
C THR A 149 2.45 -16.89 -11.66
N GLN A 150 1.28 -16.79 -11.03
CA GLN A 150 0.02 -16.57 -11.75
C GLN A 150 0.00 -15.20 -12.44
N PHE A 151 0.49 -14.16 -11.76
CA PHE A 151 0.63 -12.83 -12.34
C PHE A 151 1.53 -12.87 -13.58
N TYR A 152 2.71 -13.48 -13.49
CA TYR A 152 3.59 -13.67 -14.63
C TYR A 152 2.92 -14.49 -15.72
N LEU A 153 2.19 -15.56 -15.41
CA LEU A 153 1.54 -16.37 -16.45
C LEU A 153 0.43 -15.62 -17.19
N HIS A 154 -0.28 -14.73 -16.50
CA HIS A 154 -1.49 -14.11 -17.05
C HIS A 154 -1.24 -12.73 -17.68
N TYR A 155 -0.30 -11.97 -17.13
CA TYR A 155 -0.07 -10.57 -17.52
C TYR A 155 1.28 -10.33 -18.21
N ARG A 156 2.19 -11.32 -18.26
CA ARG A 156 3.49 -11.10 -18.92
C ARG A 156 3.35 -11.04 -20.43
N ARG A 157 4.17 -10.19 -21.04
CA ARG A 157 4.61 -10.35 -22.43
C ARG A 157 5.97 -11.05 -22.40
N VAL A 158 6.10 -12.15 -23.14
CA VAL A 158 7.37 -12.88 -23.25
C VAL A 158 8.05 -12.46 -24.55
N PHE A 159 9.31 -12.07 -24.45
CA PHE A 159 10.16 -11.81 -25.60
C PHE A 159 11.34 -12.77 -25.58
N ASN A 160 11.80 -13.18 -26.77
CA ASN A 160 13.09 -13.84 -26.89
C ASN A 160 14.19 -12.81 -26.48
N PRO A 161 15.18 -13.20 -25.65
CA PRO A 161 16.23 -12.28 -25.20
C PRO A 161 17.01 -11.64 -26.35
N ASP A 162 17.37 -12.40 -27.39
CA ASP A 162 18.12 -11.91 -28.54
C ASP A 162 17.27 -10.92 -29.35
N ASP A 163 15.98 -11.22 -29.55
CA ASP A 163 15.05 -10.31 -30.24
C ASP A 163 14.78 -9.03 -29.44
N TRP A 164 14.78 -9.11 -28.11
CA TRP A 164 14.62 -7.95 -27.25
C TRP A 164 15.89 -7.10 -27.28
N LEU A 165 17.06 -7.70 -27.09
CA LEU A 165 18.36 -7.01 -27.13
C LEU A 165 18.63 -6.37 -28.49
N GLY A 166 18.26 -7.05 -29.59
CA GLY A 166 18.39 -6.49 -30.94
C GLY A 166 17.49 -5.27 -31.19
N ARG A 167 16.36 -5.16 -30.48
CA ARG A 167 15.43 -4.01 -30.56
C ARG A 167 15.71 -2.90 -29.54
N HIS A 168 16.55 -3.16 -28.54
CA HIS A 168 16.87 -2.22 -27.47
C HIS A 168 18.40 -2.16 -27.28
N PRO A 169 19.13 -1.50 -28.20
CA PRO A 169 20.59 -1.41 -28.13
C PRO A 169 21.04 -0.70 -26.86
N TYR A 170 22.12 -1.19 -26.24
CA TYR A 170 22.60 -0.63 -24.96
C TYR A 170 22.93 0.87 -25.03
N HIS A 171 23.46 1.35 -26.16
CA HIS A 171 23.83 2.75 -26.33
C HIS A 171 22.63 3.70 -26.50
N GLU A 172 21.42 3.15 -26.69
CA GLU A 172 20.15 3.88 -26.72
C GLU A 172 19.43 3.83 -25.37
N ALA A 173 19.94 3.09 -24.39
CA ALA A 173 19.36 3.02 -23.06
C ALA A 173 19.62 4.32 -22.28
N SER A 174 18.58 4.82 -21.60
CA SER A 174 18.69 5.92 -20.66
C SER A 174 19.50 5.53 -19.43
N PHE A 175 20.20 6.50 -18.82
CA PHE A 175 20.87 6.28 -17.54
C PHE A 175 19.85 6.29 -16.39
N ASP A 176 20.05 5.38 -15.43
CA ASP A 176 19.15 5.20 -14.26
C ASP A 176 19.04 6.46 -13.38
N ASP A 177 20.02 7.37 -13.44
CA ASP A 177 20.10 8.60 -12.66
C ASP A 177 19.49 9.83 -13.36
N GLN A 178 18.97 9.67 -14.58
CA GLN A 178 18.26 10.70 -15.33
C GLN A 178 16.76 10.42 -15.34
N GLU A 179 15.90 11.43 -15.43
CA GLU A 179 14.43 11.22 -15.49
C GLU A 179 13.93 10.94 -16.91
N GLU A 180 14.79 11.01 -17.93
CA GLU A 180 14.42 10.85 -19.35
C GLU A 180 13.73 9.51 -19.65
N TRP A 181 14.07 8.44 -18.92
CA TRP A 181 13.44 7.11 -19.08
C TRP A 181 11.95 7.08 -18.70
N MET A 182 11.45 8.07 -17.96
CA MET A 182 10.03 8.14 -17.58
C MET A 182 9.15 8.73 -18.70
N ASN A 183 9.74 9.34 -19.73
CA ASN A 183 9.03 10.07 -20.79
C ASN A 183 8.93 9.31 -22.13
N THR A 184 9.49 8.10 -22.22
CA THR A 184 9.46 7.19 -23.40
C THR A 184 8.38 6.13 -23.28
#